data_AF-A0A5C8RRE2-F1
#
_entry.id   AF-A0A5C8RRE2-F1
#
_cell.length_a   1.000
_cell.length_b   1.000
_cell.length_c   1.000
_cell.angle_alpha   90.00
_cell.angle_beta   90.00
_cell.angle_gamma   90.00
#
_symmetry.space_group_name_H-M   'P 1'
#
loop_
_entity.id
_entity.type
_entity.pdbx_description
1 polymer ?
#
loop_
_entity_poly.entity_id
_entity_poly.type
_entity_poly.pdbx_seq_one_letter_code
_entity_poly.pdbx_strand_id
1 'polypeptide(L)'
;MLATARDLIRPNRSGTIRPRDAEARHASGLVGRDALVWRIRVLVTEARQPVCLSGPSGSGSTAIAAAVADALARRTRVLGLRCTPETTFARLTEILAEGLDARDVSGPVAIVLTDIGAVAEPNFLRALAHLAAGMPQLGWLVAGAPKSVAGAQAVPIPLLSESETAAALEAVVARRAAAISKIGPNPAATQCRRQSHIHKITNPPPKKCKKTWYPEK
;
A
#
# COMPACT_ATOMS: atom_id res chain seq x y z
N MET A 1 14.61 -21.05 20.13
CA MET A 1 13.41 -21.51 19.39
C MET A 1 12.20 -20.79 19.94
N LEU A 2 11.67 -19.80 19.22
CA LEU A 2 10.32 -19.26 19.39
C LEU A 2 9.91 -18.70 18.02
N ALA A 3 8.84 -19.27 17.48
CA ALA A 3 8.32 -18.99 16.15
C ALA A 3 7.49 -17.71 16.15
N THR A 4 7.84 -16.74 15.31
CA THR A 4 6.95 -15.62 14.94
C THR A 4 6.30 -15.94 13.60
N ALA A 5 5.02 -16.31 13.67
CA ALA A 5 4.20 -16.61 12.53
C ALA A 5 3.78 -15.34 11.76
N ARG A 6 3.81 -15.46 10.43
CA ARG A 6 3.19 -14.63 9.38
C ARG A 6 4.04 -13.53 8.75
N ASP A 7 5.17 -13.97 8.20
CA ASP A 7 5.55 -13.58 6.85
C ASP A 7 4.44 -13.94 5.85
N LEU A 8 3.70 -12.94 5.37
CA LEU A 8 3.03 -13.03 4.07
C LEU A 8 3.15 -11.70 3.29
N ILE A 9 4.37 -11.19 3.19
CA ILE A 9 4.83 -10.53 1.97
C ILE A 9 6.01 -11.39 1.51
N ARG A 10 5.74 -12.46 0.75
CA ARG A 10 6.83 -13.12 0.02
C ARG A 10 7.39 -12.09 -0.96
N PRO A 11 8.66 -11.66 -0.84
CA PRO A 11 9.29 -10.99 -1.96
C PRO A 11 9.25 -11.97 -3.13
N ASN A 12 8.63 -11.57 -4.25
CA ASN A 12 8.92 -12.26 -5.49
C ASN A 12 10.43 -12.08 -5.72
N ARG A 13 11.15 -13.10 -6.22
CA ARG A 13 12.63 -13.15 -6.31
C ARG A 13 13.30 -12.00 -7.11
N SER A 14 12.53 -11.01 -7.58
CA SER A 14 12.98 -9.80 -8.27
C SER A 14 12.76 -8.49 -7.46
N GLY A 15 12.21 -8.52 -6.24
CA GLY A 15 12.02 -7.31 -5.41
C GLY A 15 11.11 -6.23 -6.04
N THR A 16 10.47 -6.56 -7.16
CA THR A 16 9.47 -5.74 -7.84
C THR A 16 8.13 -5.91 -7.13
N ILE A 17 7.65 -4.83 -6.49
CA ILE A 17 6.23 -4.74 -6.13
C ILE A 17 5.50 -4.49 -7.45
N ARG A 18 5.08 -5.56 -8.14
CA ARG A 18 3.87 -5.44 -8.93
C ARG A 18 2.76 -5.12 -7.94
N PRO A 19 1.90 -4.12 -8.18
CA PRO A 19 0.71 -3.94 -7.36
C PRO A 19 -0.07 -5.26 -7.42
N ARG A 20 -0.01 -6.04 -6.34
CA ARG A 20 -0.85 -7.22 -6.17
C ARG A 20 -2.28 -6.68 -6.12
N ASP A 21 -3.16 -7.24 -6.94
CA ASP A 21 -4.61 -6.94 -6.98
C ASP A 21 -5.33 -7.03 -5.61
N ALA A 22 -4.65 -7.51 -4.56
CA ALA A 22 -5.13 -7.57 -3.19
C ALA A 22 -4.82 -6.29 -2.36
N GLU A 23 -3.74 -5.57 -2.66
CA GLU A 23 -3.32 -4.36 -1.93
C GLU A 23 -3.90 -3.09 -2.59
N ALA A 24 -4.10 -3.13 -3.91
CA ALA A 24 -4.85 -2.13 -4.67
C ALA A 24 -6.31 -1.96 -4.20
N ARG A 25 -6.89 -2.97 -3.53
CA ARG A 25 -8.25 -2.86 -2.94
C ARG A 25 -8.31 -2.01 -1.67
N HIS A 26 -7.17 -1.59 -1.11
CA HIS A 26 -7.11 -0.79 0.11
C HIS A 26 -6.90 0.72 -0.14
N ALA A 27 -6.74 1.16 -1.40
CA ALA A 27 -6.46 2.56 -1.74
C ALA A 27 -7.66 3.52 -1.53
N SER A 28 -8.88 3.04 -1.30
CA SER A 28 -10.05 3.90 -1.07
C SER A 28 -10.24 4.29 0.40
N GLY A 29 -9.15 4.68 1.09
CA GLY A 29 -9.08 4.92 2.53
C GLY A 29 -9.02 6.39 2.97
N LEU A 30 -8.50 7.28 2.13
CA LEU A 30 -8.12 8.64 2.51
C LEU A 30 -9.33 9.59 2.52
N VAL A 31 -10.00 9.73 3.67
CA VAL A 31 -11.12 10.66 3.81
C VAL A 31 -10.62 12.10 3.60
N GLY A 32 -11.32 12.84 2.73
CA GLY A 32 -11.09 14.28 2.53
C GLY A 32 -9.83 14.66 1.75
N ARG A 33 -9.08 13.70 1.20
CA ARG A 33 -7.80 13.98 0.50
C ARG A 33 -7.83 13.75 -1.01
N ASP A 34 -9.00 13.55 -1.60
CA ASP A 34 -9.14 13.30 -3.05
C ASP A 34 -8.60 14.44 -3.90
N ALA A 35 -8.88 15.70 -3.53
CA ALA A 35 -8.36 16.88 -4.22
C ALA A 35 -6.83 16.95 -4.16
N LEU A 36 -6.23 16.57 -3.03
CA LEU A 36 -4.78 16.53 -2.85
C LEU A 36 -4.14 15.42 -3.69
N VAL A 37 -4.71 14.22 -3.67
CA VAL A 37 -4.27 13.10 -4.51
C VAL A 37 -4.36 13.46 -6.00
N TRP A 38 -5.47 14.08 -6.42
CA TRP A 38 -5.64 14.54 -7.80
C TRP A 38 -4.59 15.57 -8.18
N ARG A 39 -4.36 16.59 -7.34
CA ARG A 39 -3.35 17.63 -7.57
C ARG A 39 -1.94 17.04 -7.66
N ILE A 40 -1.56 16.15 -6.74
CA ILE A 40 -0.23 15.52 -6.77
C ILE A 40 -0.07 14.66 -8.03
N ARG A 41 -1.12 13.92 -8.42
CA ARG A 41 -1.10 13.14 -9.67
C ARG A 41 -0.79 14.03 -10.88
N VAL A 42 -1.49 15.16 -11.01
CA VAL A 42 -1.27 16.14 -12.09
C VAL A 42 0.18 16.65 -12.06
N LEU A 43 0.67 17.03 -10.88
CA LEU A 43 2.06 17.47 -10.72
C LEU A 43 3.04 16.37 -11.14
N VAL A 44 2.85 15.11 -10.76
CA VAL A 44 3.75 14.01 -11.14
C VAL A 44 3.73 13.77 -12.65
N THR A 45 2.60 13.98 -13.33
CA THR A 45 2.50 13.81 -14.79
C THR A 45 3.07 14.98 -15.60
N GLU A 46 3.06 16.19 -15.03
CA GLU A 46 3.47 17.41 -15.74
C GLU A 46 4.86 17.91 -15.33
N ALA A 47 5.33 17.56 -14.14
CA ALA A 47 6.59 18.05 -13.61
C ALA A 47 7.78 17.38 -14.32
N ARG A 48 8.78 18.21 -14.65
CA ARG A 48 10.11 17.78 -15.11
C ARG A 48 11.10 17.55 -13.96
N GLN A 49 10.63 17.70 -12.73
CA GLN A 49 11.41 17.60 -11.51
C GLN A 49 10.68 16.70 -10.50
N PRO A 50 11.39 16.08 -9.53
CA PRO A 50 10.76 15.21 -8.56
C PRO A 50 9.71 15.92 -7.72
N VAL A 51 8.59 15.25 -7.45
CA VAL A 51 7.59 15.68 -6.48
C VAL A 51 7.87 14.98 -5.15
N CYS A 52 8.19 15.74 -4.12
CA CYS A 52 8.50 15.23 -2.79
C CYS A 52 7.38 15.56 -1.81
N LEU A 53 6.75 14.53 -1.25
CA LEU A 53 5.76 14.69 -0.18
C LEU A 53 6.48 14.85 1.16
N SER A 54 6.35 16.03 1.76
CA SER A 54 6.97 16.37 3.05
C SER A 54 5.92 16.49 4.13
N GLY A 55 6.19 15.97 5.31
CA GLY A 55 5.26 16.05 6.44
C GLY A 55 5.77 15.26 7.64
N PRO A 56 5.28 15.54 8.85
CA PRO A 56 5.65 14.78 10.04
C PRO A 56 5.22 13.31 9.91
N SER A 57 5.83 12.45 10.72
CA SER A 57 5.36 11.07 10.86
C SER A 57 3.88 11.06 11.25
N GLY A 58 3.11 10.11 10.69
CA GLY A 58 1.65 10.05 10.88
C GLY A 58 0.83 10.98 9.97
N SER A 59 1.45 11.87 9.19
CA SER A 59 0.75 12.71 8.19
C SER A 59 0.16 11.94 7.02
N GLY A 60 0.55 10.67 6.83
CA GLY A 60 0.02 9.81 5.76
C GLY A 60 0.64 10.06 4.38
N SER A 61 1.83 10.66 4.28
CA SER A 61 2.53 10.89 3.01
C SER A 61 2.74 9.60 2.20
N THR A 62 3.15 8.49 2.84
CA THR A 62 3.26 7.18 2.20
C THR A 62 1.90 6.66 1.69
N ALA A 63 0.82 6.85 2.46
CA ALA A 63 -0.53 6.45 2.04
C ALA A 63 -1.05 7.29 0.86
N ILE A 64 -0.76 8.60 0.85
CA ILE A 64 -1.06 9.47 -0.30
C ILE A 64 -0.26 9.05 -1.53
N ALA A 65 1.04 8.76 -1.38
CA ALA A 65 1.86 8.32 -2.50
C ALA A 65 1.32 7.01 -3.12
N ALA A 66 0.88 6.07 -2.28
CA ALA A 66 0.22 4.85 -2.74
C ALA A 66 -1.11 5.14 -3.46
N ALA A 67 -1.94 6.06 -2.96
CA ALA A 67 -3.18 6.46 -3.64
C ALA A 67 -2.92 7.17 -4.99
N VAL A 68 -1.88 8.01 -5.07
CA VAL A 68 -1.45 8.64 -6.32
C VAL A 68 -0.94 7.59 -7.30
N ALA A 69 -0.14 6.63 -6.84
CA ALA A 69 0.33 5.51 -7.65
C ALA A 69 -0.83 4.71 -8.27
N ASP A 70 -1.86 4.39 -7.47
CA ASP A 70 -3.07 3.70 -7.96
C ASP A 70 -3.83 4.55 -8.99
N ALA A 71 -3.95 5.85 -8.75
CA ALA A 71 -4.59 6.77 -9.69
C ALA A 71 -3.80 6.93 -11.01
N LEU A 72 -2.46 6.85 -10.96
CA LEU A 72 -1.56 6.89 -12.11
C LEU A 72 -1.61 5.59 -12.93
N ALA A 73 -1.64 4.44 -12.25
CA ALA A 73 -1.60 3.11 -12.88
C ALA A 73 -2.71 2.85 -13.91
N ARG A 74 -3.80 3.63 -13.87
CA ARG A 74 -4.90 3.58 -14.85
C ARG A 74 -4.53 4.12 -16.23
N ARG A 75 -3.47 4.93 -16.34
CA ARG A 75 -3.11 5.66 -17.58
C ARG A 75 -1.61 5.67 -17.87
N THR A 76 -0.79 5.40 -16.87
CA THR A 76 0.66 5.44 -16.96
C THR A 76 1.24 4.18 -16.35
N ARG A 77 2.39 3.73 -16.83
CA ARG A 77 3.10 2.65 -16.15
C ARG A 77 3.68 3.19 -14.84
N VAL A 78 3.48 2.48 -13.73
CA VAL A 78 4.00 2.88 -12.42
C VAL A 78 5.00 1.85 -11.92
N LEU A 79 6.22 2.30 -11.62
CA LEU A 79 7.25 1.52 -10.95
C LEU A 79 7.33 1.97 -9.49
N GLY A 80 6.76 1.17 -8.59
CA GLY A 80 6.74 1.44 -7.16
C GLY A 80 7.87 0.73 -6.42
N LEU A 81 8.59 1.45 -5.56
CA LEU A 81 9.54 0.88 -4.61
C LEU A 81 9.24 1.41 -3.20
N ARG A 82 9.15 0.47 -2.27
CA ARG A 82 9.21 0.78 -0.84
C ARG A 82 10.65 0.64 -0.38
N CYS A 83 11.21 1.73 0.11
CA CYS A 83 12.57 1.77 0.59
C CYS A 83 12.69 1.16 1.98
N THR A 84 13.80 0.47 2.20
CA THR A 84 14.21 -0.17 3.45
C THR A 84 15.62 0.27 3.80
N PRO A 85 16.12 0.00 5.03
CA PRO A 85 17.51 0.28 5.39
C PRO A 85 18.55 -0.32 4.44
N GLU A 86 18.24 -1.46 3.83
CA GLU A 86 19.10 -2.20 2.89
C GLU A 86 18.94 -1.73 1.44
N THR A 87 18.02 -0.81 1.16
CA THR A 87 17.85 -0.26 -0.18
C THR A 87 19.08 0.52 -0.59
N THR A 88 19.67 0.16 -1.72
CA THR A 88 20.81 0.88 -2.30
C THR A 88 20.45 1.55 -3.62
N PHE A 89 21.25 2.52 -4.04
CA PHE A 89 21.12 3.21 -5.32
C PHE A 89 21.33 2.23 -6.48
N ALA A 90 22.30 1.32 -6.35
CA ALA A 90 22.49 0.23 -7.31
C ALA A 90 21.20 -0.60 -7.46
N ARG A 91 20.60 -0.99 -6.33
CA ARG A 91 19.34 -1.76 -6.36
C ARG A 91 18.19 -0.99 -6.98
N LEU A 92 18.08 0.31 -6.70
CA LEU A 92 17.11 1.18 -7.36
C LEU A 92 17.31 1.18 -8.88
N THR A 93 18.55 1.36 -9.35
CA THR A 93 18.85 1.39 -10.79
C THR A 93 18.59 0.07 -11.49
N GLU A 94 18.81 -1.08 -10.84
CA GLU A 94 18.45 -2.40 -11.36
C GLU A 94 16.94 -2.52 -11.55
N ILE A 95 16.14 -2.14 -10.53
CA ILE A 95 14.68 -2.19 -10.59
C ILE A 95 14.15 -1.27 -11.69
N LEU A 96 14.77 -0.09 -11.86
CA LEU A 96 14.43 0.83 -12.94
C LEU A 96 14.78 0.26 -14.32
N ALA A 97 15.97 -0.33 -14.47
CA ALA A 97 16.38 -0.97 -15.73
C ALA A 97 15.44 -2.12 -16.10
N GLU A 98 15.17 -3.05 -15.18
CA GLU A 98 14.19 -4.14 -15.37
C GLU A 98 12.80 -3.59 -15.70
N GLY A 99 12.41 -2.53 -15.00
CA GLY A 99 11.11 -1.87 -15.15
C GLY A 99 10.95 -1.08 -16.45
N LEU A 100 12.04 -0.64 -17.08
CA LEU A 100 12.03 0.14 -18.32
C LEU A 100 12.35 -0.71 -19.56
N ASP A 101 13.11 -1.80 -19.42
CA ASP A 101 13.55 -2.65 -20.54
C ASP A 101 12.48 -3.65 -21.01
N ALA A 102 11.38 -3.81 -20.27
CA ALA A 102 10.25 -4.60 -20.74
C ALA A 102 9.68 -3.94 -22.01
N ARG A 103 9.95 -4.57 -23.18
CA ARG A 103 9.78 -4.20 -24.61
C ARG A 103 8.48 -3.51 -25.07
N ASP A 104 7.64 -3.06 -24.15
CA ASP A 104 6.34 -2.43 -24.31
C ASP A 104 6.23 -1.05 -23.62
N VAL A 105 7.33 -0.32 -23.42
CA VAL A 105 7.23 1.05 -22.88
C VAL A 105 6.83 2.03 -24.00
N SER A 106 5.58 1.93 -24.44
CA SER A 106 4.90 3.00 -25.16
C SER A 106 4.07 3.80 -24.16
N GLY A 107 4.48 5.03 -23.86
CA GLY A 107 3.73 5.95 -23.00
C GLY A 107 4.46 6.42 -21.73
N PRO A 108 3.81 7.30 -20.94
CA PRO A 108 4.40 7.90 -19.74
C PRO A 108 4.65 6.86 -18.63
N VAL A 109 5.79 7.00 -17.97
CA VAL A 109 6.20 6.16 -16.83
C VAL A 109 6.38 7.04 -15.60
N ALA A 110 5.85 6.57 -14.47
CA ALA A 110 6.03 7.20 -13.17
C ALA A 110 6.79 6.28 -12.20
N ILE A 111 7.75 6.85 -11.48
CA ILE A 111 8.50 6.20 -10.41
C ILE A 111 7.96 6.69 -9.07
N VAL A 112 7.56 5.76 -8.21
CA VAL A 112 7.02 6.08 -6.89
C VAL A 112 7.90 5.44 -5.81
N LEU A 113 8.60 6.27 -5.05
CA LEU A 113 9.46 5.86 -3.95
C LEU A 113 8.79 6.20 -2.62
N THR A 114 8.65 5.22 -1.73
CA THR A 114 8.06 5.39 -0.40
C THR A 114 9.04 5.02 0.69
N ASP A 115 8.87 5.58 1.89
CA ASP A 115 9.73 5.35 3.05
C ASP A 115 11.22 5.68 2.77
N ILE A 116 11.49 6.68 1.93
CA ILE A 116 12.85 7.04 1.50
C ILE A 116 13.77 7.44 2.67
N GLY A 117 13.19 7.93 3.77
CA GLY A 117 13.92 8.25 5.00
C GLY A 117 14.47 7.04 5.74
N ALA A 118 14.06 5.81 5.37
CA ALA A 118 14.60 4.58 5.95
C ALA A 118 15.94 4.17 5.33
N VAL A 119 16.33 4.72 4.17
CA VAL A 119 17.55 4.32 3.46
C VAL A 119 18.80 4.70 4.26
N ALA A 120 19.66 3.72 4.53
CA ALA A 120 20.90 3.94 5.27
C ALA A 120 22.09 4.35 4.38
N GLU A 121 22.01 4.14 3.06
CA GLU A 121 23.13 4.41 2.16
C GLU A 121 23.49 5.92 2.12
N PRO A 122 24.76 6.27 2.38
CA PRO A 122 25.22 7.65 2.27
C PRO A 122 25.01 8.22 0.87
N ASN A 123 24.67 9.51 0.78
CA ASN A 123 24.45 10.22 -0.48
C ASN A 123 23.32 9.68 -1.36
N PHE A 124 22.51 8.71 -0.91
CA PHE A 124 21.40 8.16 -1.68
C PHE A 124 20.47 9.23 -2.25
N LEU A 125 20.05 10.20 -1.44
CA LEU A 125 19.16 11.30 -1.89
C LEU A 125 19.82 12.20 -2.95
N ARG A 126 21.15 12.37 -2.88
CA ARG A 126 21.91 13.15 -3.87
C ARG A 126 21.99 12.38 -5.19
N ALA A 127 22.29 11.08 -5.14
CA ALA A 127 22.31 10.21 -6.31
C ALA A 127 20.92 10.14 -6.97
N LEU A 128 19.85 10.02 -6.17
CA LEU A 128 18.46 10.07 -6.63
C LEU A 128 18.14 11.39 -7.36
N ALA A 129 18.56 12.54 -6.81
CA ALA A 129 18.36 13.84 -7.46
C ALA A 129 19.04 13.91 -8.84
N HIS A 130 20.29 13.44 -8.94
CA HIS A 130 21.02 13.38 -10.21
C HIS A 130 20.33 12.45 -11.22
N LEU A 131 19.87 11.28 -10.77
CA LEU A 131 19.17 10.32 -11.62
C LEU A 131 17.87 10.90 -12.18
N ALA A 132 17.07 11.55 -11.32
CA ALA A 132 15.81 12.15 -11.75
C ALA A 132 16.02 13.33 -12.70
N ALA A 133 17.05 14.15 -12.48
CA ALA A 133 17.43 15.22 -13.41
C ALA A 133 17.90 14.69 -14.77
N GLY A 134 18.55 13.52 -14.80
CA GLY A 134 18.95 12.84 -16.04
C GLY A 134 17.80 12.16 -16.79
N MET A 135 16.63 12.02 -16.17
CA MET A 135 15.44 11.37 -16.75
C MET A 135 14.18 12.24 -16.57
N PRO A 136 14.14 13.46 -17.14
CA PRO A 136 13.03 14.40 -16.96
C PRO A 136 11.72 13.96 -17.64
N GLN A 137 11.77 12.94 -18.49
CA GLN A 137 10.60 12.31 -19.12
C GLN A 137 9.83 11.38 -18.18
N LEU A 138 10.42 11.00 -17.04
CA LEU A 138 9.76 10.17 -16.03
C LEU A 138 9.09 11.06 -14.98
N GLY A 139 7.87 10.70 -14.58
CA GLY A 139 7.23 11.33 -13.43
C GLY A 139 7.80 10.76 -12.13
N TRP A 140 8.34 11.60 -11.25
CA TRP A 140 8.93 11.12 -9.99
C TRP A 140 8.10 11.56 -8.78
N LEU A 141 7.70 10.60 -7.96
CA LEU A 141 7.03 10.83 -6.67
C LEU A 141 7.83 10.19 -5.54
N VAL A 142 8.18 10.99 -4.54
CA VAL A 142 8.97 10.56 -3.38
C VAL A 142 8.22 10.87 -2.10
N ALA A 143 8.09 9.90 -1.21
CA ALA A 143 7.43 10.04 0.08
C ALA A 143 8.25 9.39 1.21
N GLY A 144 7.92 9.79 2.45
CA GLY A 144 8.57 9.25 3.66
C GLY A 144 9.94 9.85 3.98
N ALA A 145 10.27 11.03 3.44
CA ALA A 145 11.52 11.73 3.72
C ALA A 145 11.32 12.88 4.73
N PRO A 146 12.19 13.05 5.75
CA PRO A 146 12.29 14.29 6.51
C PRO A 146 13.12 15.37 5.79
N LYS A 147 13.92 15.01 4.77
CA LYS A 147 14.83 15.93 4.05
C LYS A 147 14.42 16.03 2.58
N SER A 148 14.43 17.26 2.05
CA SER A 148 14.11 17.53 0.66
C SER A 148 15.13 16.89 -0.28
N VAL A 149 14.65 16.25 -1.35
CA VAL A 149 15.49 15.90 -2.50
C VAL A 149 15.85 17.21 -3.20
N ALA A 150 17.13 17.42 -3.51
CA ALA A 150 17.58 18.65 -4.17
C ALA A 150 16.90 18.80 -5.55
N GLY A 151 16.43 20.00 -5.87
CA GLY A 151 15.71 20.28 -7.12
C GLY A 151 14.29 19.71 -7.17
N ALA A 152 13.78 19.11 -6.09
CA ALA A 152 12.42 18.60 -6.04
C ALA A 152 11.40 19.68 -5.68
N GLN A 153 10.22 19.58 -6.28
CA GLN A 153 9.04 20.29 -5.84
C GLN A 153 8.49 19.67 -4.55
N ALA A 154 8.58 20.40 -3.45
CA ALA A 154 8.01 19.96 -2.18
C ALA A 154 6.48 20.17 -2.16
N VAL A 155 5.75 19.15 -1.71
CA VAL A 155 4.31 19.21 -1.44
C VAL A 155 4.10 18.88 0.04
N PRO A 156 3.74 19.88 0.87
CA PRO A 156 3.51 19.64 2.29
C PRO A 156 2.22 18.84 2.50
N ILE A 157 2.32 17.83 3.36
CA ILE A 157 1.23 16.98 3.82
C ILE A 157 0.97 17.32 5.28
N PRO A 158 -0.08 18.10 5.58
CA PRO A 158 -0.41 18.45 6.95
C PRO A 158 -0.90 17.23 7.74
N LEU A 159 -0.75 17.30 9.06
CA LEU A 159 -1.51 16.43 9.94
C LEU A 159 -3.00 16.73 9.79
N LEU A 160 -3.83 15.71 9.99
CA LEU A 160 -5.27 15.92 10.12
C LEU A 160 -5.54 16.66 11.43
N SER A 161 -6.51 17.57 11.41
CA SER A 161 -7.11 18.09 12.64
C SER A 161 -7.79 16.96 13.43
N GLU A 162 -8.14 17.23 14.68
CA GLU A 162 -8.88 16.28 15.52
C GLU A 162 -10.20 15.86 14.86
N SER A 163 -10.96 16.82 14.33
CA SER A 163 -12.22 16.57 13.64
C SER A 163 -12.06 15.69 12.39
N GLU A 164 -11.03 15.95 11.59
CA GLU A 164 -10.74 15.16 10.39
C GLU A 164 -10.23 13.76 10.75
N THR A 165 -9.48 13.64 11.85
CA THR A 165 -9.01 12.35 12.37
C THR A 165 -10.18 11.49 12.84
N ALA A 166 -11.12 12.07 13.58
CA ALA A 166 -12.36 11.40 13.99
C ALA A 166 -13.19 10.95 12.79
N ALA A 167 -13.41 11.84 11.81
CA ALA A 167 -14.14 11.50 10.58
C ALA A 167 -13.45 10.40 9.77
N ALA A 168 -12.10 10.43 9.68
CA ALA A 168 -11.33 9.40 9.03
C ALA A 168 -11.47 8.03 9.73
N LEU A 169 -11.44 8.03 11.07
CA LEU A 169 -11.62 6.81 11.87
C LEU A 169 -13.02 6.22 11.70
N GLU A 170 -14.06 7.04 11.81
CA GLU A 170 -15.45 6.63 11.60
C GLU A 170 -15.66 6.01 10.21
N ALA A 171 -15.10 6.62 9.16
CA ALA A 171 -15.17 6.06 7.82
C ALA A 171 -14.43 4.72 7.70
N VAL A 172 -13.31 4.53 8.40
CA VAL A 172 -12.61 3.23 8.45
C VAL A 172 -13.46 2.18 9.15
N VAL A 173 -14.05 2.52 10.30
CA VAL A 173 -14.95 1.65 11.06
C VAL A 173 -16.15 1.24 10.20
N ALA A 174 -16.83 2.20 9.58
CA ALA A 174 -17.97 1.95 8.70
C ALA A 174 -17.61 1.04 7.50
N ARG A 175 -16.47 1.28 6.85
CA ARG A 175 -15.98 0.43 5.74
C ARG A 175 -15.67 -1.00 6.20
N ARG A 176 -15.05 -1.16 7.38
CA ARG A 176 -14.77 -2.48 7.95
C ARG A 176 -16.04 -3.21 8.35
N ALA A 177 -17.00 -2.53 8.96
CA ALA A 177 -18.31 -3.09 9.29
C ALA A 177 -19.06 -3.57 8.03
N ALA A 178 -19.06 -2.76 6.96
CA ALA A 178 -19.66 -3.13 5.68
C ALA A 178 -18.95 -4.33 5.03
N ALA A 179 -17.62 -4.42 5.12
CA ALA A 179 -16.85 -5.55 4.61
C ALA A 179 -17.15 -6.84 5.38
N ILE A 180 -17.23 -6.77 6.71
CA ILE A 180 -17.59 -7.91 7.58
C ILE A 180 -19.03 -8.37 7.28
N SER A 181 -19.96 -7.44 7.10
CA SER A 181 -21.35 -7.76 6.77
C SER A 181 -21.51 -8.48 5.42
N LYS A 182 -20.62 -8.20 4.45
CA LYS A 182 -20.57 -8.91 3.16
C LYS A 182 -19.98 -10.32 3.25
N ILE A 183 -19.26 -10.62 4.33
CA ILE A 183 -18.92 -11.99 4.71
C ILE A 183 -20.18 -12.55 5.37
N GLY A 184 -21.18 -12.89 4.56
CA GLY A 184 -22.45 -13.45 5.04
C GLY A 184 -22.21 -14.66 5.97
N PRO A 185 -23.20 -15.02 6.81
CA PRO A 185 -23.08 -16.20 7.66
C PRO A 185 -22.72 -17.40 6.78
N ASN A 186 -21.62 -18.07 7.13
CA ASN A 186 -21.13 -19.25 6.43
C ASN A 186 -22.31 -20.24 6.25
N PRO A 187 -22.70 -20.62 5.01
CA PRO A 187 -23.83 -21.52 4.79
C PRO A 187 -23.66 -22.88 5.50
N ALA A 188 -22.42 -23.28 5.81
CA ALA A 188 -22.13 -24.44 6.64
C ALA A 188 -22.63 -24.29 8.10
N ALA A 189 -22.62 -23.08 8.66
CA ALA A 189 -23.15 -22.80 10.00
C ALA A 189 -24.69 -22.75 10.01
N THR A 190 -25.32 -22.34 8.91
CA THR A 190 -26.78 -22.33 8.77
C THR A 190 -27.34 -23.75 8.56
N GLN A 191 -26.58 -24.64 7.94
CA GLN A 191 -26.96 -26.05 7.74
C GLN A 191 -26.93 -26.86 9.06
N CYS A 192 -25.96 -26.60 9.95
CA CYS A 192 -25.93 -27.19 11.29
C CYS A 192 -27.12 -26.74 12.17
N ARG A 193 -27.62 -25.51 12.00
CA ARG A 193 -28.78 -24.99 12.75
C ARG A 193 -30.12 -25.53 12.26
N ARG A 194 -30.24 -25.85 10.96
CA ARG A 194 -31.44 -26.51 10.40
C ARG A 194 -31.48 -28.01 10.68
N GLN A 195 -30.33 -28.70 10.73
CA GLN A 195 -30.29 -30.13 11.09
C GLN A 195 -30.62 -30.38 12.58
N SER A 196 -30.27 -29.46 13.47
CA SER A 196 -30.55 -29.59 14.91
C SER A 196 -32.01 -29.33 15.30
N HIS A 197 -32.81 -28.68 14.43
CA HIS A 197 -34.27 -28.54 14.63
C HIS A 197 -35.06 -29.72 14.07
N ILE A 198 -34.55 -30.42 13.05
CA ILE A 198 -35.22 -31.60 12.47
C ILE A 198 -34.93 -32.88 13.28
N HIS A 199 -33.80 -32.93 14.01
CA HIS A 199 -33.45 -34.07 14.89
C HIS A 199 -34.12 -34.07 16.28
N LYS A 200 -35.04 -33.15 16.58
CA LYS A 200 -35.81 -33.17 17.84
C LYS A 200 -37.11 -33.98 17.78
N ILE A 201 -37.45 -34.55 16.62
CA ILE A 201 -38.58 -35.45 16.46
C ILE A 201 -38.02 -36.74 15.86
N THR A 202 -38.06 -37.83 16.62
CA THR A 202 -37.60 -39.20 16.30
C THR A 202 -36.17 -39.62 16.71
N ASN A 203 -36.10 -40.21 17.91
CA ASN A 203 -35.20 -41.31 18.36
C ASN A 203 -33.67 -41.07 18.64
N PRO A 204 -33.05 -41.92 19.50
CA PRO A 204 -32.03 -41.56 20.49
C PRO A 204 -30.58 -41.54 19.94
N PRO A 205 -29.59 -41.04 20.70
CA PRO A 205 -28.37 -40.48 20.11
C PRO A 205 -27.37 -41.56 19.68
N PRO A 206 -26.72 -41.43 18.52
CA PRO A 206 -25.54 -42.23 18.23
C PRO A 206 -24.31 -41.64 18.94
N LYS A 207 -23.48 -42.57 19.41
CA LYS A 207 -22.27 -42.37 20.18
C LYS A 207 -21.20 -41.63 19.38
N LYS A 208 -20.48 -40.73 20.08
CA LYS A 208 -19.11 -40.23 19.82
C LYS A 208 -18.91 -39.29 18.62
N CYS A 209 -18.91 -37.98 18.90
CA CYS A 209 -17.96 -37.05 18.29
C CYS A 209 -17.04 -36.51 19.41
N LYS A 210 -15.77 -36.95 19.39
CA LYS A 210 -14.71 -36.41 20.25
C LYS A 210 -14.54 -34.93 19.93
N LYS A 211 -14.86 -34.06 20.88
CA LYS A 211 -14.33 -32.69 20.94
C LYS A 211 -12.89 -32.77 21.42
N THR A 212 -11.96 -32.31 20.60
CA THR A 212 -10.71 -31.71 21.07
C THR A 212 -10.61 -30.32 20.46
N TRP A 213 -9.81 -29.46 21.09
CA TRP A 213 -9.59 -28.02 20.87
C TRP A 213 -10.31 -27.09 21.83
N TYR A 214 -9.76 -27.02 23.05
CA TYR A 214 -9.35 -25.75 23.67
C TYR A 214 -7.82 -25.66 23.58
N PRO A 215 -7.25 -24.46 23.50
CA PRO A 215 -6.03 -24.18 24.22
C PRO A 215 -6.30 -23.07 25.24
N GLU A 216 -6.12 -23.39 26.52
CA GLU A 216 -5.80 -22.39 27.53
C GLU A 216 -4.28 -22.35 27.72
N LYS A 217 -3.81 -21.12 27.95
CA LYS A 217 -2.48 -20.64 28.34
C LYS A 217 -1.54 -20.23 27.21
#